data_AF-A0A662TC35-F1
#
_entry.id   AF-A0A662TC35-F1
#
_cell.length_a   1.000
_cell.length_b   1.000
_cell.length_c   1.000
_cell.angle_alpha   90.00
_cell.angle_beta   90.00
_cell.angle_gamma   90.00
#
_symmetry.space_group_name_H-M   'P 1'
#
loop_
_entity.id
_entity.type
_entity.pdbx_description
1 polymer ?
#
loop_
_entity_poly.entity_id
_entity_poly.type
_entity_poly.pdbx_seq_one_letter_code
_entity_poly.pdbx_strand_id
1 'polypeptide(L)' 'MLISSLDSSLAKVYGSNIVVENSMDAIQIYGGPGYMRDIRIEKLLRDVRLLQIYEGINEINLLTVIENYIRNIGDAR' A
#
# COMPACT_ATOMS: atom_id res chain seq x y z
N MET A 1 -12.38 10.14 18.27
CA MET A 1 -11.83 9.89 16.92
C MET A 1 -10.41 9.35 17.10
N LEU A 2 -10.30 8.07 17.44
CA LEU A 2 -9.02 7.36 17.48
C LEU A 2 -9.12 6.30 16.39
N ILE A 3 -8.22 6.37 15.41
CA ILE A 3 -8.08 5.33 14.40
C ILE A 3 -7.63 4.07 15.14
N SER A 4 -8.37 2.97 15.04
CA SER A 4 -7.95 1.72 15.67
C SER A 4 -6.70 1.18 14.96
N SER A 5 -5.88 0.38 15.64
CA SER A 5 -4.68 -0.20 15.02
C SER A 5 -5.00 -1.04 13.78
N LEU A 6 -6.16 -1.71 13.76
CA LEU A 6 -6.72 -2.40 12.61
C LEU A 6 -6.97 -1.47 11.43
N ASP A 7 -7.65 -0.35 11.68
CA ASP A 7 -7.96 0.65 10.65
C ASP A 7 -6.67 1.24 10.06
N SER A 8 -5.65 1.46 10.90
CA SER A 8 -4.34 1.95 10.47
C SER A 8 -3.61 0.94 9.57
N SER A 9 -3.56 -0.33 9.95
CA SER A 9 -2.94 -1.39 9.13
C SER A 9 -3.66 -1.57 7.80
N LEU A 10 -5.01 -1.55 7.80
CA LEU A 10 -5.82 -1.61 6.57
C LEU A 10 -5.57 -0.41 5.67
N ALA A 11 -5.59 0.81 6.23
CA ALA A 11 -5.36 2.04 5.48
C ALA A 11 -3.97 2.05 4.83
N LYS A 12 -2.93 1.58 5.55
CA LYS A 12 -1.57 1.47 5.03
C LYS A 12 -1.48 0.52 3.85
N VAL A 13 -2.03 -0.69 3.98
CA VAL A 13 -2.02 -1.71 2.91
C VAL A 13 -2.77 -1.21 1.69
N TYR A 14 -3.96 -0.64 1.89
CA TYR A 14 -4.77 -0.11 0.80
C TYR A 14 -4.08 1.05 0.09
N GLY A 15 -3.65 2.08 0.83
CA GLY A 15 -3.02 3.27 0.26
C GLY A 15 -1.72 2.97 -0.48
N SER A 16 -0.89 2.08 0.06
CA SER A 16 0.38 1.69 -0.59
C SER A 16 0.18 0.89 -1.89
N ASN A 17 -0.91 0.13 -2.01
CA ASN A 17 -1.22 -0.56 -3.27
C ASN A 17 -1.75 0.42 -4.33
N ILE A 18 -2.69 1.29 -3.95
CA ILE A 18 -3.29 2.28 -4.85
C ILE A 18 -2.24 3.24 -5.42
N VAL A 19 -1.30 3.72 -4.61
CA VAL A 19 -0.27 4.64 -5.10
C VAL A 19 0.69 3.99 -6.10
N VAL A 20 0.98 2.69 -5.95
CA VAL A 20 1.79 1.93 -6.90
C VAL A 20 1.04 1.76 -8.22
N GLU A 21 -0.23 1.37 -8.17
CA GLU A 21 -1.12 1.23 -9.33
C GLU A 21 -1.22 2.56 -10.10
N ASN A 22 -1.55 3.65 -9.42
CA ASN A 22 -1.64 4.97 -10.02
C ASN A 22 -0.30 5.44 -10.63
N SER A 23 0.83 5.09 -10.03
CA SER A 23 2.15 5.42 -10.57
C SER A 23 2.47 4.61 -11.83
N MET A 24 2.02 3.36 -11.90
CA MET A 24 2.12 2.53 -13.11
C MET A 24 1.22 3.07 -14.23
N ASP A 25 -0.01 3.46 -13.91
CA ASP A 25 -0.92 4.08 -14.88
C ASP A 25 -0.34 5.40 -15.41
N ALA A 26 0.28 6.20 -14.55
CA ALA A 26 0.97 7.41 -14.97
C ALA A 26 2.09 7.10 -15.99
N ILE A 27 2.91 6.06 -15.78
CA ILE A 27 3.90 5.65 -16.80
C ILE A 27 3.20 5.26 -18.10
N GLN A 28 2.12 4.49 -18.02
CA GLN A 28 1.41 4.01 -19.20
C GLN A 28 0.79 5.15 -20.02
N ILE A 29 0.23 6.16 -19.37
CA ILE A 29 -0.34 7.36 -20.01
C ILE A 29 0.75 8.15 -20.76
N TYR A 30 1.93 8.27 -20.16
CA TYR A 30 3.05 8.99 -20.76
C TYR A 30 3.82 8.15 -21.81
N GLY A 31 3.55 6.85 -21.90
CA GLY A 31 4.17 5.94 -22.88
C GLY A 31 5.69 5.86 -22.72
N GLY A 32 6.42 5.82 -23.85
CA GLY A 32 7.89 5.77 -23.87
C GLY A 32 8.57 6.85 -23.00
N PRO A 33 8.17 8.13 -23.12
CA PRO A 33 8.65 9.20 -22.24
C PRO A 33 8.42 8.98 -20.74
N GLY A 34 7.39 8.21 -20.36
CA GLY A 34 7.13 7.85 -18.96
C GLY A 34 8.24 7.04 -18.30
N TYR A 35 9.11 6.39 -19.10
CA TYR A 35 10.32 5.70 -18.64
C TYR A 35 11.59 6.56 -18.69
N MET A 36 11.52 7.78 -19.23
CA MET A 36 12.66 8.67 -19.38
C MET A 36 12.85 9.53 -18.14
N ARG A 37 14.13 9.72 -17.74
CA ARG A 37 14.50 10.50 -16.54
C ARG A 37 14.11 11.97 -16.58
N ASP A 38 13.75 12.50 -17.74
CA ASP A 38 13.39 13.90 -17.94
C ASP A 38 12.04 14.25 -17.31
N ILE A 39 11.06 13.34 -17.39
CA ILE A 39 9.70 13.55 -16.86
C ILE A 39 9.57 13.06 -15.39
N ARG A 40 10.49 12.19 -14.94
CA ARG A 40 10.61 11.72 -13.54
C ARG A 40 9.44 10.89 -13.01
N ILE A 41 8.57 10.38 -13.88
CA ILE A 41 7.45 9.49 -13.48
C ILE A 41 7.99 8.11 -13.10
N GLU A 42 9.01 7.63 -13.81
CA GLU A 42 9.74 6.42 -13.45
C GLU A 42 10.43 6.54 -12.09
N LYS A 43 10.84 7.75 -11.69
CA LYS A 43 11.34 8.01 -10.34
C LYS A 43 10.22 7.88 -9.31
N LEU A 44 9.05 8.47 -9.57
CA LEU A 44 7.89 8.32 -8.68
C LEU A 44 7.53 6.85 -8.48
N LEU A 45 7.44 6.07 -9.56
CA LEU A 45 7.17 4.63 -9.46
C LEU A 45 8.22 3.91 -8.59
N ARG A 46 9.51 4.21 -8.77
CA ARG A 46 10.57 3.61 -7.94
C ARG A 46 10.46 3.98 -6.46
N ASP A 47 10.11 5.24 -6.16
CA ASP A 47 10.01 5.73 -4.79
C ASP A 47 8.79 5.11 -4.06
N VAL A 48 7.63 5.05 -4.71
CA VAL A 48 6.39 4.56 -4.07
C VAL A 48 6.41 3.06 -3.78
N ARG A 49 7.24 2.27 -4.49
CA ARG A 49 7.40 0.83 -4.25
C ARG A 49 7.89 0.52 -2.84
N LEU A 50 8.64 1.43 -2.21
CA LEU A 50 9.10 1.26 -0.83
C LEU A 50 7.94 1.22 0.18
N LEU A 51 6.82 1.90 -0.11
CA LEU A 51 5.68 2.01 0.81
C LEU A 51 5.03 0.67 1.14
N GLN A 52 5.12 -0.33 0.25
CA GLN A 52 4.61 -1.67 0.51
C GLN A 52 5.45 -2.43 1.57
N ILE A 53 6.70 -2.02 1.79
CA ILE A 53 7.67 -2.71 2.67
C ILE A 53 7.86 -1.93 3.98
N TYR A 54 7.90 -0.61 3.91
CA TYR A 54 8.12 0.26 5.07
C TYR A 54 6.94 0.22 6.06
N GLU A 55 7.21 0.50 7.34
CA GLU A 55 6.24 0.41 8.45
C GLU A 55 5.52 -0.96 8.54
N GLY A 56 6.28 -2.02 8.27
CA GLY A 56 5.79 -3.39 8.19
C GLY A 56 5.31 -3.74 6.79
N ILE A 57 5.73 -4.90 6.30
CA ILE A 57 5.36 -5.41 4.98
C ILE A 57 3.83 -5.54 4.89
N ASN A 58 3.24 -5.27 3.72
CA ASN A 58 1.79 -5.31 3.52
C ASN A 58 1.17 -6.65 3.95
N GLU A 59 1.81 -7.77 3.63
CA GLU A 59 1.38 -9.10 4.02
C GLU A 59 1.36 -9.29 5.54
N ILE A 60 2.35 -8.76 6.25
CA ILE A 60 2.40 -8.82 7.73
C ILE A 60 1.29 -7.97 8.34
N ASN A 61 1.07 -6.77 7.83
CA ASN A 61 -0.04 -5.92 8.26
C ASN A 61 -1.40 -6.62 8.05
N LEU A 62 -1.57 -7.30 6.91
CA LEU A 62 -2.79 -8.07 6.64
C LEU A 62 -2.95 -9.26 7.58
N LEU A 63 -1.87 -9.99 7.89
CA LEU A 63 -1.91 -11.08 8.87
C LEU A 63 -2.34 -10.58 10.25
N THR A 64 -1.82 -9.44 10.72
CA THR A 64 -2.25 -8.83 11.99
C THR A 64 -3.74 -8.49 12.00
N VAL A 65 -4.29 -8.01 10.89
CA VAL A 65 -5.72 -7.74 10.74
C VAL A 65 -6.53 -9.04 10.87
N ILE A 66 -6.09 -10.11 10.17
CA ILE A 66 -6.76 -11.42 10.20
C ILE A 66 -6.73 -12.04 11.59
N GLU A 67 -5.59 -12.01 12.28
CA GLU A 67 -5.45 -12.55 13.64
C GLU A 67 -6.40 -11.85 14.63
N ASN A 68 -6.48 -10.52 14.56
CA ASN A 68 -7.41 -9.76 15.39
C ASN A 68 -8.87 -10.07 15.04
N TYR A 69 -9.19 -10.23 13.76
CA TYR A 69 -10.53 -10.58 13.34
C TYR A 69 -10.96 -11.97 13.87
N ILE A 70 -10.07 -12.97 13.78
CA ILE A 70 -10.32 -14.31 14.32
C ILE A 70 -10.52 -14.27 15.84
N ARG A 71 -9.70 -13.50 16.56
CA ARG A 71 -9.84 -13.34 18.02
C ARG A 71 -11.20 -12.76 18.41
N ASN A 72 -11.64 -11.70 17.73
CA ASN A 72 -12.95 -11.10 17.97
C ASN A 72 -14.12 -12.08 17.73
N ILE A 73 -14.01 -12.98 16.74
CA ILE A 73 -15.02 -14.03 16.52
C ILE A 73 -14.99 -15.07 17.64
N GLY A 74 -13.80 -15.45 18.10
CA GLY A 74 -13.62 -16.39 19.20
C GLY A 74 -14.20 -15.87 20.52
N ASP A 75 -14.00 -14.59 20.81
CA ASP A 75 -14.50 -13.93 22.03
C ASP A 75 -16.02 -13.66 22.01
N ALA A 76 -16.64 -13.68 20.83
CA ALA A 76 -18.09 -13.50 20.66
C ALA A 76 -18.90 -14.81 20.83
N ARG A 77 -18.22 -15.94 21.05
CA ARG A 77 -18.83 -17.25 21.37
C ARG A 77 -18.69 -17.56 22.85
#